data_AF-A0A7R9V788-F1
#
_entry.id   AF-A0A7R9V788-F1
#
_cell.length_a   1.000
_cell.length_b   1.000
_cell.length_c   1.000
_cell.angle_alpha   90.00
_cell.angle_beta   90.00
_cell.angle_gamma   90.00
#
_symmetry.space_group_name_H-M   'P 1'
#
loop_
_entity.id
_entity.type
_entity.pdbx_description
1 polymer ?
#
loop_
_entity_poly.entity_id
_entity_poly.type
_entity_poly.pdbx_seq_one_letter_code
_entity_poly.pdbx_strand_id
1 'polypeptide(L)'
;MAARSGRFACPPRARPCARVRRAPPPSSLLHLRTLGCAWRRRRVALVTMGYGEAPWVFKGRALYQLSLVKSEEARKHVPEGLKLVEAFGYTLGGFYLARYNDSPVGQFDELVALAGLVWNAPTSCAWAARVYVSNREARNHGLRSVGLPSRLATFRAAPDAADGTASWWDRGHGGGGSGA
;
A
#
# COMPACT_ATOMS: atom_id res chain seq x y z
N MET A 1 22.36 11.98 0.43
CA MET A 1 21.78 10.66 0.06
C MET A 1 20.50 10.93 -0.72
N ALA A 2 20.44 10.50 -1.98
CA ALA A 2 19.47 10.99 -2.97
C ALA A 2 18.04 10.46 -2.72
N ALA A 3 17.09 11.37 -2.51
CA ALA A 3 15.65 11.08 -2.53
C ALA A 3 15.22 10.84 -3.98
N ARG A 4 15.03 9.58 -4.37
CA ARG A 4 14.33 9.23 -5.61
C ARG A 4 12.85 9.15 -5.32
N SER A 5 12.05 9.96 -6.01
CA SER A 5 10.60 9.83 -6.09
C SER A 5 10.25 8.49 -6.76
N GLY A 6 10.12 7.44 -5.97
CA GLY A 6 9.70 6.12 -6.44
C GLY A 6 8.21 6.11 -6.74
N ARG A 7 7.82 5.94 -8.01
CA ARG A 7 6.46 5.52 -8.37
C ARG A 7 6.34 4.04 -8.01
N PHE A 8 5.64 3.72 -6.93
CA PHE A 8 5.32 2.34 -6.58
C PHE A 8 4.03 1.93 -7.30
N ALA A 9 4.16 1.09 -8.33
CA ALA A 9 3.03 0.41 -8.93
C ALA A 9 2.84 -0.94 -8.22
N CYS A 10 1.67 -1.14 -7.61
CA CYS A 10 1.27 -2.45 -7.11
C CYS A 10 0.81 -3.29 -8.32
N PRO A 11 1.46 -4.42 -8.66
CA PRO A 11 1.00 -5.25 -9.77
C PRO A 11 -0.37 -5.88 -9.45
N PRO A 12 -1.31 -5.93 -10.41
CA PRO A 12 -2.58 -6.61 -10.22
C PRO A 12 -2.37 -8.12 -10.06
N ARG A 13 -3.12 -8.71 -9.12
CA ARG A 13 -3.07 -10.12 -8.70
C ARG A 13 -2.91 -11.13 -9.84
N ALA A 14 -2.11 -12.16 -9.58
CA ALA A 14 -2.12 -13.43 -10.29
C ALA A 14 -3.53 -14.05 -10.29
N ARG A 15 -3.92 -14.58 -11.45
CA ARG A 15 -5.25 -15.12 -11.75
C ARG A 15 -5.55 -16.38 -10.92
N PRO A 16 -6.77 -16.55 -10.36
CA PRO A 16 -7.26 -17.86 -9.98
C PRO A 16 -7.60 -18.68 -11.23
N CYS A 17 -6.90 -19.80 -11.41
CA CYS A 17 -7.21 -20.83 -12.38
C CYS A 17 -8.32 -21.72 -11.81
N ALA A 18 -9.59 -21.40 -12.10
CA ALA A 18 -10.71 -22.33 -11.96
C ALA A 18 -11.89 -21.85 -12.81
N ARG A 19 -12.04 -22.48 -13.98
CA ARG A 19 -13.09 -22.22 -14.96
C ARG A 19 -14.30 -23.10 -14.64
N VAL A 20 -15.29 -22.58 -13.89
CA VAL A 20 -16.61 -23.22 -13.81
C VAL A 20 -17.51 -22.62 -14.88
N ARG A 21 -17.86 -23.44 -15.87
CA ARG A 21 -18.84 -23.11 -16.93
C ARG A 21 -20.26 -23.24 -16.36
N ARG A 22 -21.12 -22.24 -16.56
CA ARG A 22 -22.58 -22.38 -16.48
C ARG A 22 -23.21 -21.82 -17.76
N ALA A 23 -24.20 -22.55 -18.27
CA ALA A 23 -24.87 -22.36 -19.56
C ALA A 23 -25.90 -21.20 -19.57
N PRO A 24 -26.32 -20.69 -20.74
CA PRO A 24 -27.34 -19.63 -20.89
C PRO A 24 -28.74 -20.22 -21.28
N PRO A 25 -29.75 -19.40 -21.63
CA PRO A 25 -30.92 -19.01 -20.83
C PRO A 25 -32.24 -19.66 -21.32
N PRO A 26 -33.43 -19.17 -20.90
CA PRO A 26 -34.39 -18.82 -21.94
C PRO A 26 -35.05 -17.44 -21.78
N SER A 27 -35.35 -16.90 -22.96
CA SER A 27 -35.93 -15.60 -23.28
C SER A 27 -37.38 -15.45 -22.81
N SER A 28 -37.76 -14.25 -22.41
CA SER A 28 -39.14 -13.78 -22.49
C SER A 28 -39.16 -12.27 -22.72
N LEU A 29 -39.64 -11.91 -23.91
CA LEU A 29 -40.00 -10.58 -24.35
C LEU A 29 -41.16 -10.05 -23.50
N LEU A 30 -41.10 -8.77 -23.12
CA LEU A 30 -42.29 -7.93 -23.05
C LEU A 30 -41.90 -6.46 -23.31
N HIS A 31 -42.42 -5.96 -24.43
CA HIS A 31 -42.49 -4.56 -24.77
C HIS A 31 -43.39 -3.82 -23.77
N LEU A 32 -42.91 -2.71 -23.21
CA LEU A 32 -43.79 -1.59 -22.87
C LEU A 32 -43.06 -0.27 -23.11
N ARG A 33 -43.54 0.42 -24.14
CA ARG A 33 -43.33 1.85 -24.36
C ARG A 33 -44.19 2.63 -23.37
N THR A 34 -43.61 3.59 -22.66
CA THR A 34 -44.34 4.80 -22.22
C THR A 34 -43.36 5.94 -21.91
N LEU A 35 -43.44 6.97 -22.75
CA LEU A 35 -43.53 8.41 -22.46
C LEU A 35 -42.80 8.98 -21.23
N GLY A 36 -41.81 9.82 -21.53
CA GLY A 36 -41.78 11.23 -21.09
C GLY A 36 -41.80 11.53 -19.59
N CYS A 37 -40.62 11.82 -19.03
CA CYS A 37 -40.41 12.93 -18.10
C CYS A 37 -38.90 13.17 -17.97
N ALA A 38 -38.41 14.23 -18.62
CA ALA A 38 -37.02 14.67 -18.53
C ALA A 38 -36.73 15.24 -17.14
N TRP A 39 -36.55 14.37 -16.15
CA TRP A 39 -35.92 14.74 -14.89
C TRP A 39 -34.43 14.96 -15.15
N ARG A 40 -34.06 16.23 -15.28
CA ARG A 40 -32.67 16.70 -15.25
C ARG A 40 -32.06 16.26 -13.91
N ARG A 41 -31.53 15.04 -13.86
CA ARG A 41 -30.66 14.58 -12.77
C ARG A 41 -29.48 15.55 -12.75
N ARG A 42 -29.47 16.48 -11.79
CA ARG A 42 -28.22 17.04 -11.32
C ARG A 42 -27.38 15.83 -10.92
N ARG A 43 -26.38 15.50 -11.73
CA ARG A 43 -25.28 14.65 -11.30
C ARG A 43 -24.57 15.44 -10.21
N VAL A 44 -25.05 15.32 -8.98
CA VAL A 44 -24.15 15.43 -7.84
C VAL A 44 -23.17 14.29 -8.07
N ALA A 45 -21.94 14.63 -8.42
CA ALA A 45 -20.86 13.66 -8.41
C ALA A 45 -20.82 13.09 -7.00
N LEU A 46 -21.29 11.86 -6.84
CA LEU A 46 -20.97 11.06 -5.68
C LEU A 46 -19.45 10.97 -5.69
N VAL A 47 -18.81 11.72 -4.79
CA VAL A 47 -17.42 11.46 -4.42
C VAL A 47 -17.44 10.01 -3.94
N THR A 48 -16.95 9.09 -4.74
CA THR A 48 -16.78 7.71 -4.33
C THR A 48 -15.77 7.74 -3.18
N MET A 49 -16.26 7.72 -1.94
CA MET A 49 -15.43 7.56 -0.74
C MET A 49 -14.87 6.13 -0.76
N GLY A 50 -13.71 5.97 -1.38
CA GLY A 50 -13.01 4.69 -1.48
C GLY A 50 -11.99 4.67 -2.60
N TYR A 51 -11.11 3.68 -2.57
CA TYR A 51 -10.16 3.42 -3.64
C TYR A 51 -10.90 3.21 -4.97
N GLY A 52 -10.57 4.03 -5.97
CA GLY A 52 -11.00 3.82 -7.36
C GLY A 52 -10.29 2.62 -8.01
N GLU A 53 -10.46 2.44 -9.31
CA GLU A 53 -9.74 1.42 -10.07
C GLU A 53 -8.23 1.67 -10.07
N ALA A 54 -7.45 0.59 -10.10
CA ALA A 54 -6.00 0.67 -10.20
C ALA A 54 -5.57 1.27 -11.55
N PRO A 55 -4.38 1.93 -11.65
CA PRO A 55 -3.35 2.06 -10.63
C PRO A 55 -3.60 3.21 -9.65
N TRP A 56 -3.28 2.97 -8.38
CA TRP A 56 -3.37 3.99 -7.32
C TRP A 56 -2.07 4.79 -7.23
N VAL A 57 -2.21 6.09 -6.99
CA VAL A 57 -1.08 7.01 -6.83
C VAL A 57 -0.99 7.44 -5.38
N PHE A 58 0.20 7.30 -4.80
CA PHE A 58 0.53 7.74 -3.45
C PHE A 58 1.68 8.73 -3.52
N LYS A 59 1.59 9.86 -2.82
CA LYS A 59 2.70 10.82 -2.69
C LYS A 59 2.95 11.09 -1.22
N GLY A 60 4.23 11.13 -0.85
CA GLY A 60 4.62 11.24 0.53
C GLY A 60 6.13 11.09 0.72
N ARG A 61 6.51 10.87 1.97
CA ARG A 61 7.89 10.59 2.38
C ARG A 61 7.95 9.18 2.95
N ALA A 62 9.07 8.49 2.75
CA ALA A 62 9.24 7.13 3.24
C ALA A 62 10.65 6.86 3.79
N LEU A 63 10.71 6.17 4.92
CA LEU A 63 11.92 5.79 5.66
C LEU A 63 12.08 4.29 5.53
N TYR A 64 13.25 3.85 5.10
CA TYR A 64 13.66 2.46 5.21
C TYR A 64 14.70 2.36 6.34
N GLN A 65 14.34 1.63 7.40
CA GLN A 65 15.29 1.17 8.39
C GLN A 65 15.52 -0.32 8.14
N LEU A 66 16.57 -0.63 7.39
CA LEU A 66 16.95 -2.01 7.11
C LEU A 66 17.67 -2.60 8.33
N SER A 67 17.47 -3.89 8.57
CA SER A 67 18.09 -4.61 9.69
C SER A 67 18.32 -6.07 9.32
N LEU A 68 19.36 -6.66 9.90
CA LEU A 68 19.57 -8.10 9.82
C LEU A 68 18.58 -8.79 10.76
N VAL A 69 17.74 -9.64 10.20
CA VAL A 69 16.78 -10.46 10.93
C VAL A 69 17.28 -11.89 10.87
N LYS A 70 17.30 -12.59 12.01
CA LYS A 70 17.67 -14.01 12.02
C LYS A 70 16.71 -14.79 11.13
N SER A 71 17.24 -15.67 10.29
CA SER A 71 16.46 -16.48 9.37
C SER A 71 15.38 -17.30 10.07
N GLU A 72 15.70 -17.86 11.24
CA GLU A 72 14.75 -18.62 12.08
C GLU A 72 13.50 -17.80 12.46
N GLU A 73 13.67 -16.50 12.76
CA GLU A 73 12.57 -15.61 13.11
C GLU A 73 11.79 -15.19 11.86
N ALA A 74 12.50 -14.86 10.77
CA ALA A 74 11.87 -14.53 9.50
C ALA A 74 10.97 -15.66 8.98
N ARG A 75 11.39 -16.91 9.17
CA ARG A 75 10.64 -18.11 8.76
C ARG A 75 9.30 -18.29 9.46
N LYS A 76 9.13 -17.78 10.68
CA LYS A 76 7.84 -17.82 11.39
C LYS A 76 6.75 -16.98 10.71
N HIS A 77 7.15 -16.04 9.85
CA HIS A 77 6.24 -15.10 9.18
C HIS A 77 6.14 -15.31 7.67
N VAL A 78 7.11 -16.00 7.09
CA VAL A 78 7.21 -16.24 5.63
C VAL A 78 6.69 -17.65 5.34
N PRO A 79 5.72 -17.82 4.41
CA PRO A 79 5.22 -19.13 4.02
C PRO A 79 6.34 -20.07 3.58
N GLU A 80 6.25 -21.35 3.93
CA GLU A 80 7.28 -22.36 3.64
C GLU A 80 7.57 -22.53 2.15
N GLY A 81 6.57 -22.29 1.29
CA GLY A 81 6.71 -22.36 -0.16
C GLY A 81 7.57 -21.24 -0.78
N LEU A 82 7.93 -20.20 -0.02
CA LEU A 82 8.76 -19.10 -0.51
C LEU A 82 10.20 -19.24 0.00
N LYS A 83 11.17 -19.18 -0.91
CA LYS A 83 12.60 -19.26 -0.54
C LYS A 83 13.08 -17.91 0.02
N LEU A 84 13.61 -17.88 1.24
CA LEU A 84 14.27 -16.70 1.79
C LEU A 84 15.60 -16.44 1.10
N VAL A 85 15.94 -15.17 0.94
CA VAL A 85 17.29 -14.70 0.64
C VAL A 85 18.02 -14.58 1.97
N GLU A 86 18.95 -15.48 2.25
CA GLU A 86 19.67 -15.52 3.52
C GLU A 86 21.16 -15.72 3.31
N ALA A 87 21.95 -15.16 4.23
CA ALA A 87 23.39 -15.34 4.34
C ALA A 87 23.76 -15.42 5.82
N PHE A 88 24.59 -16.40 6.19
CA PHE A 88 25.07 -16.61 7.57
C PHE A 88 23.95 -16.77 8.61
N GLY A 89 22.78 -17.29 8.22
CA GLY A 89 21.61 -17.44 9.11
C GLY A 89 20.84 -16.14 9.36
N TYR A 90 21.05 -15.11 8.53
CA TYR A 90 20.32 -13.86 8.56
C TYR A 90 19.72 -13.53 7.19
N THR A 91 18.62 -12.77 7.20
CA THR A 91 18.01 -12.15 6.02
C THR A 91 17.88 -10.64 6.23
N LEU A 92 17.72 -9.89 5.14
CA LEU A 92 17.52 -8.45 5.18
C LEU A 92 16.03 -8.14 5.39
N GLY A 93 15.68 -7.67 6.58
CA GLY A 93 14.34 -7.21 6.93
C GLY A 93 14.36 -5.76 7.44
N GLY A 94 13.46 -5.46 8.37
CA GLY A 94 13.42 -4.18 9.06
C GLY A 94 12.07 -3.49 8.95
N PHE A 95 12.08 -2.17 8.83
CA PHE A 95 10.86 -1.36 8.80
C PHE A 95 10.84 -0.40 7.62
N TYR A 96 9.64 -0.25 7.05
CA TYR A 96 9.31 0.78 6.09
C TYR A 96 8.22 1.68 6.68
N LEU A 97 8.53 2.94 6.93
CA LEU A 97 7.58 3.93 7.43
C LEU A 97 7.28 4.96 6.34
N ALA A 98 6.04 5.05 5.90
CA ALA A 98 5.59 6.05 4.95
C ALA A 98 4.61 7.03 5.61
N ARG A 99 4.77 8.32 5.30
CA ARG A 99 3.77 9.37 5.57
C ARG A 99 3.25 9.88 4.23
N TYR A 100 2.01 9.55 3.90
CA TYR A 100 1.38 9.95 2.65
C TYR A 100 0.63 11.28 2.84
N ASN A 101 1.02 12.26 2.03
CA ASN A 101 0.37 13.57 1.96
C ASN A 101 -0.76 13.58 0.91
N ASP A 102 -0.75 12.63 -0.04
CA ASP A 102 -1.76 12.49 -1.09
C ASP A 102 -1.95 11.00 -1.42
N SER A 103 -3.20 10.53 -1.37
CA SER A 103 -3.60 9.16 -1.70
C SER A 103 -5.10 9.12 -2.05
N PRO A 104 -5.61 8.01 -2.62
CA PRO A 104 -7.04 7.85 -2.92
C PRO A 104 -7.98 8.04 -1.72
N VAL A 105 -7.47 7.86 -0.49
CA VAL A 105 -8.25 8.02 0.76
C VAL A 105 -7.74 9.18 1.62
N GLY A 106 -6.99 10.10 1.02
CA GLY A 106 -6.39 11.24 1.70
C GLY A 106 -5.09 10.92 2.43
N GLN A 107 -4.76 11.71 3.45
CA GLN A 107 -3.49 11.58 4.17
C GLN A 107 -3.55 10.42 5.17
N PHE A 108 -2.48 9.63 5.23
CA PHE A 108 -2.32 8.60 6.24
C PHE A 108 -0.86 8.17 6.39
N ASP A 109 -0.58 7.50 7.51
CA ASP A 109 0.72 6.92 7.82
C ASP A 109 0.64 5.40 7.72
N GLU A 110 1.72 4.81 7.22
CA GLU A 110 1.86 3.36 7.05
C GLU A 110 3.22 2.89 7.57
N LEU A 111 3.22 1.83 8.38
CA LEU A 111 4.43 1.15 8.82
C LEU A 111 4.35 -0.32 8.44
N VAL A 112 5.31 -0.76 7.63
CA VAL A 112 5.45 -2.17 7.24
C VAL A 112 6.62 -2.77 8.00
N ALA A 113 6.34 -3.86 8.73
CA ALA A 113 7.36 -4.71 9.30
C ALA A 113 7.77 -5.76 8.26
N LEU A 114 9.00 -5.67 7.78
CA LEU A 114 9.58 -6.54 6.77
C LEU A 114 10.27 -7.72 7.47
N ALA A 115 9.75 -8.93 7.28
CA ALA A 115 10.33 -10.14 7.87
C ALA A 115 11.69 -10.48 7.27
N GLY A 116 11.84 -10.24 5.98
CA GLY A 116 13.01 -10.63 5.20
C GLY A 116 12.79 -10.45 3.71
N LEU A 117 13.81 -10.78 2.93
CA LEU A 117 13.71 -10.85 1.47
C LEU A 117 13.35 -12.28 1.05
N VAL A 118 12.43 -12.42 0.12
CA VAL A 118 12.05 -13.68 -0.54
C VAL A 118 12.42 -13.64 -2.01
N TRP A 119 12.78 -14.80 -2.56
CA TRP A 119 13.01 -14.95 -3.99
C TRP A 119 11.68 -14.94 -4.76
N ASN A 120 11.60 -14.11 -5.79
CA ASN A 120 10.52 -14.07 -6.75
C ASN A 120 11.12 -13.86 -8.15
N ALA A 121 11.50 -14.96 -8.81
CA ALA A 121 12.31 -14.94 -10.01
C ALA A 121 11.77 -13.95 -11.07
N PRO A 122 12.64 -13.13 -11.70
CA PRO A 122 14.11 -13.13 -11.61
C PRO A 122 14.71 -12.29 -10.46
N THR A 123 13.89 -11.71 -9.58
CA THR A 123 14.35 -10.77 -8.54
C THR A 123 14.07 -11.30 -7.13
N SER A 124 14.32 -10.46 -6.13
CA SER A 124 13.84 -10.64 -4.76
C SER A 124 12.83 -9.56 -4.40
N CYS A 125 11.99 -9.84 -3.41
CA CYS A 125 11.00 -8.90 -2.89
C CYS A 125 10.99 -8.96 -1.36
N ALA A 126 10.67 -7.85 -0.71
CA ALA A 126 10.52 -7.85 0.73
C ALA A 126 9.17 -8.47 1.14
N TRP A 127 9.18 -9.33 2.15
CA TRP A 127 7.97 -9.94 2.69
C TRP A 127 7.44 -9.10 3.86
N ALA A 128 6.25 -8.55 3.70
CA ALA A 128 5.56 -7.81 4.75
C ALA A 128 4.94 -8.78 5.78
N ALA A 129 5.57 -8.93 6.94
CA ALA A 129 5.01 -9.71 8.04
C ALA A 129 3.75 -9.04 8.62
N ARG A 130 3.79 -7.71 8.75
CA ARG A 130 2.68 -6.89 9.24
C ARG A 130 2.69 -5.52 8.60
N VAL A 131 1.51 -4.95 8.46
CA VAL A 131 1.32 -3.57 8.01
C VAL A 131 0.45 -2.85 9.03
N TYR A 132 0.86 -1.67 9.47
CA TYR A 132 0.11 -0.81 10.38
C TYR A 132 -0.26 0.47 9.64
N VAL A 133 -1.52 0.89 9.74
CA VAL A 133 -2.05 2.02 8.96
C VAL A 133 -2.89 2.90 9.87
N SER A 134 -2.80 4.22 9.74
CA SER A 134 -3.64 5.14 10.53
C SER A 134 -5.07 5.29 10.00
N ASN A 135 -5.29 4.99 8.72
CA ASN A 135 -6.58 5.14 8.06
C ASN A 135 -7.30 3.79 7.88
N ARG A 136 -8.58 3.75 8.28
CA ARG A 136 -9.41 2.53 8.24
C ARG A 136 -9.72 2.07 6.82
N GLU A 137 -9.92 2.99 5.88
CA GLU A 137 -10.21 2.67 4.49
C GLU A 137 -8.99 2.08 3.80
N ALA A 138 -7.80 2.66 4.00
CA ALA A 138 -6.53 2.12 3.54
C ALA A 138 -6.27 0.71 4.08
N ARG A 139 -6.47 0.48 5.39
CA ARG A 139 -6.36 -0.84 6.00
C ARG A 139 -7.31 -1.86 5.37
N ASN A 140 -8.58 -1.48 5.21
CA ASN A 140 -9.61 -2.34 4.68
C ASN A 140 -9.37 -2.70 3.21
N HIS A 141 -8.88 -1.73 2.43
CA HIS A 141 -8.50 -1.94 1.04
C HIS A 141 -7.28 -2.87 0.92
N GLY A 142 -6.23 -2.64 1.71
CA GLY A 142 -5.03 -3.50 1.73
C GLY A 142 -5.36 -4.97 1.99
N LEU A 143 -6.24 -5.24 2.95
CA LEU A 143 -6.73 -6.59 3.25
C LEU A 143 -7.49 -7.22 2.07
N ARG A 144 -8.47 -6.51 1.50
CA ARG A 144 -9.37 -7.07 0.47
C ARG A 144 -8.73 -7.17 -0.89
N SER A 145 -8.10 -6.10 -1.36
CA SER A 145 -7.60 -5.97 -2.73
C SER A 145 -6.21 -6.59 -2.90
N VAL A 146 -5.33 -6.43 -1.92
CA VAL A 146 -3.93 -6.88 -2.02
C VAL A 146 -3.68 -8.13 -1.19
N GLY A 147 -4.38 -8.31 -0.06
CA GLY A 147 -4.12 -9.40 0.89
C GLY A 147 -3.02 -9.07 1.89
N LEU A 148 -2.77 -7.78 2.13
CA LEU A 148 -1.77 -7.34 3.11
C LEU A 148 -2.22 -7.65 4.54
N PRO A 149 -1.32 -8.08 5.44
CA PRO A 149 -1.63 -8.29 6.86
C PRO A 149 -1.78 -6.96 7.62
N SER A 150 -2.72 -6.12 7.18
CA SER A 150 -2.90 -4.73 7.64
C SER A 150 -3.74 -4.62 8.91
N ARG A 151 -3.30 -3.76 9.84
CA ARG A 151 -3.94 -3.43 11.12
C ARG A 151 -4.00 -1.92 11.30
N LEU A 152 -4.95 -1.45 12.10
CA LEU A 152 -5.01 -0.05 12.49
C LEU A 152 -3.97 0.25 13.57
N ALA A 153 -3.32 1.40 13.48
CA ALA A 153 -2.42 1.92 14.51
C ALA A 153 -2.47 3.44 14.56
N THR A 154 -2.06 4.01 15.69
CA THR A 154 -1.85 5.45 15.84
C THR A 154 -0.37 5.76 15.79
N PHE A 155 0.01 6.73 14.97
CA PHE A 155 1.38 7.21 14.88
C PHE A 155 1.49 8.53 15.64
N ARG A 156 2.61 8.70 16.34
CA ARG A 156 2.97 9.95 17.01
C ARG A 156 4.40 10.28 16.62
N ALA A 157 4.66 11.57 16.40
CA ALA A 157 6.04 12.03 16.33
C ALA A 157 6.71 11.77 17.68
N ALA A 158 7.98 11.37 17.65
CA ALA A 158 8.79 11.47 18.86
C ALA A 158 8.87 12.96 19.23
N PRO A 159 8.84 13.31 20.53
CA PRO A 159 9.18 14.67 20.92
C PRO A 159 10.55 15.01 20.34
N ASP A 160 10.66 16.19 19.72
CA ASP A 160 11.96 16.69 19.26
C ASP A 160 12.93 16.64 20.45
N ALA A 161 14.19 16.32 20.19
CA ALA A 161 15.23 16.27 21.22
C ALA A 161 15.43 17.67 21.82
N ALA A 162 14.62 18.04 22.81
CA ALA A 162 14.63 19.19 23.73
C ALA A 162 14.94 20.62 23.19
N ASP A 163 15.32 20.81 21.93
CA ASP A 163 15.96 22.04 21.44
C ASP A 163 15.14 22.78 20.38
N GLY A 164 13.84 22.45 20.25
CA GLY A 164 12.94 23.14 19.31
C GLY A 164 13.33 23.05 17.83
N THR A 165 14.32 22.23 17.49
CA THR A 165 14.76 22.03 16.11
C THR A 165 13.85 21.03 15.43
N ALA A 166 13.20 21.47 14.34
CA ALA A 166 12.35 20.59 13.53
C ALA A 166 13.11 19.30 13.17
N SER A 167 12.50 18.16 13.49
CA SER A 167 12.98 16.82 13.13
C SER A 167 13.54 16.80 11.71
N TRP A 168 14.70 16.16 11.52
CA TRP A 168 15.31 15.99 10.20
C TRP A 168 14.35 15.32 9.21
N TRP A 169 13.41 14.51 9.71
CA TRP A 169 12.34 13.86 8.97
C TRP A 169 11.33 14.85 8.38
N ASP A 170 11.08 15.94 9.10
CA ASP A 170 10.09 16.94 8.75
C ASP A 170 10.64 18.08 7.88
N ARG A 171 11.97 18.26 7.85
CA ARG A 171 12.63 19.22 6.95
C ARG A 171 12.45 18.81 5.49
N GLY A 172 11.71 19.61 4.72
CA GLY A 172 11.69 19.48 3.26
C GLY A 172 13.08 19.81 2.68
N HIS A 173 13.51 19.10 1.65
CA HIS A 173 14.67 19.50 0.86
C HIS A 173 14.33 20.77 0.06
N GLY A 174 14.33 21.92 0.72
CA GLY A 174 14.39 23.22 0.04
C GLY A 174 15.77 23.36 -0.58
N GLY A 175 15.80 23.65 -1.88
CA GLY A 175 17.04 23.85 -2.63
C GLY A 175 17.95 24.89 -1.97
N GLY A 176 19.25 24.66 -2.07
CA GLY A 176 20.26 25.60 -1.63
C GLY A 176 20.02 26.96 -2.28
N GLY A 177 19.72 27.96 -1.44
CA GLY A 177 19.79 29.35 -1.82
C GLY A 177 21.25 29.69 -2.13
N SER A 178 21.49 30.10 -3.37
CA SER A 178 22.67 30.82 -3.81
C SER A 178 22.99 31.97 -2.86
N GLY A 179 24.22 32.01 -2.38
CA GLY A 179 24.75 33.09 -1.55
C GLY A 179 26.27 33.15 -1.65
N ALA A 180 26.75 33.71 -2.76
CA ALA A 180 27.94 34.55 -2.91
C ALA A 180 28.07 34.94 -4.39
#